data_AF-A0A7Y2FVX0-F1
#
_entry.id   AF-A0A7Y2FVX0-F1
#
_cell.length_a   1.000
_cell.length_b   1.000
_cell.length_c   1.000
_cell.angle_alpha   90.00
_cell.angle_beta   90.00
_cell.angle_gamma   90.00
#
_symmetry.space_group_name_H-M   'P 1'
#
loop_
_entity.id
_entity.type
_entity.pdbx_description
1 polymer ?
#
loop_
_entity_poly.entity_id
_entity_poly.type
_entity_poly.pdbx_seq_one_letter_code
_entity_poly.pdbx_strand_id
1 'polypeptide(L)'
;REIVKDIEDVYGDKASGLKTLVIAKGVRFSSAIVRLLSVVLLVILAYWGSVILDFQTLNIFNIYFVCGLFLPVAFISYLSIRLVKLKNIRFLQQYLKAVMISGLIFIALFAWI
;
A
#
# COMPACT_ATOMS: atom_id res chain seq x y z
N ARG A 1 1.68 -1.66 5.55
CA ARG A 1 0.57 -1.55 6.52
C ARG A 1 1.08 -1.22 7.92
N GLU A 2 1.97 -2.04 8.49
CA GLU A 2 2.39 -1.88 9.89
C GLU A 2 3.02 -0.51 10.18
N ILE A 3 3.93 -0.03 9.32
CA ILE A 3 4.53 1.31 9.48
C ILE A 3 3.47 2.44 9.48
N VAL A 4 2.40 2.31 8.69
CA VAL A 4 1.32 3.32 8.66
C VAL A 4 0.48 3.27 9.95
N LYS A 5 0.29 2.07 10.50
CA LYS A 5 -0.36 1.88 11.81
C LYS A 5 0.52 2.47 12.93
N ASP A 6 1.81 2.22 12.94
CA ASP A 6 2.73 2.82 13.92
C ASP A 6 2.77 4.35 13.84
N ILE A 7 2.52 4.93 12.65
CA ILE A 7 2.39 6.38 12.47
C ILE A 7 1.07 6.90 13.07
N GLU A 8 -0.01 6.13 12.98
CA GLU A 8 -1.30 6.45 13.58
C GLU A 8 -1.24 6.42 15.11
N ASP A 9 -0.60 5.39 15.66
CA ASP A 9 -0.55 5.10 17.09
C ASP A 9 0.57 5.85 17.84
N VAL A 10 1.33 6.72 17.16
CA VAL A 10 2.59 7.29 17.66
C VAL A 10 2.47 8.01 19.02
N TYR A 11 1.34 8.68 19.28
CA TYR A 11 1.11 9.39 20.55
C TYR A 11 0.78 8.42 21.69
N GLY A 12 0.00 7.37 21.41
CA GLY A 12 -0.31 6.31 22.37
C GLY A 12 0.93 5.49 22.71
N ASP A 13 1.67 5.06 21.68
CA ASP A 13 2.91 4.29 21.83
C ASP A 13 3.97 5.06 22.62
N LYS A 14 4.07 6.39 22.41
CA LYS A 14 4.99 7.24 23.15
C LYS A 14 4.59 7.37 24.63
N ALA A 15 3.29 7.47 24.93
CA ALA A 15 2.79 7.50 26.31
C ALA A 15 3.02 6.17 27.04
N SER A 16 2.98 5.04 26.31
CA SER A 16 3.27 3.70 26.82
C SER A 16 4.75 3.34 26.85
N GLY A 17 5.65 4.23 26.43
CA GLY A 17 7.10 4.00 26.46
C GLY A 17 7.62 3.02 25.39
N LEU A 18 6.84 2.74 24.35
CA LEU A 18 7.24 1.86 23.25
C LEU A 18 8.29 2.54 22.36
N LYS A 19 9.19 1.74 21.78
CA LYS A 19 10.24 2.19 20.87
C LYS A 19 9.94 1.69 19.45
N THR A 20 9.02 2.35 18.76
CA THR A 20 8.73 2.06 17.34
C THR A 20 9.65 2.86 16.42
N LEU A 21 9.74 2.44 15.15
CA LEU A 21 10.53 3.13 14.13
C LEU A 21 10.13 4.61 14.00
N VAL A 22 8.83 4.89 14.14
CA VAL A 22 8.26 6.23 14.05
C VAL A 22 8.69 7.10 15.23
N ILE A 23 8.76 6.55 16.44
CA ILE A 23 9.23 7.26 17.63
C ILE A 23 10.73 7.52 17.55
N ALA A 24 11.51 6.56 17.06
CA ALA A 24 12.97 6.67 16.98
C ALA A 24 13.46 7.62 15.87
N LYS A 25 12.83 7.61 14.69
CA LYS A 25 13.29 8.38 13.50
C LYS A 25 12.29 9.42 13.00
N GLY A 26 11.12 9.50 13.60
CA GLY A 26 10.06 10.45 13.25
C GLY A 26 9.14 9.98 12.13
N VAL A 27 8.00 10.68 12.01
CA VAL A 27 6.95 10.44 11.01
C VAL A 27 7.43 10.68 9.58
N ARG A 28 8.31 11.68 9.37
CA ARG A 28 8.85 12.02 8.03
C ARG A 28 9.66 10.86 7.45
N PHE A 29 10.58 10.29 8.23
CA PHE A 29 11.39 9.16 7.81
C PHE A 29 10.53 7.92 7.55
N SER A 30 9.59 7.64 8.44
CA SER A 30 8.67 6.50 8.31
C SER A 30 7.77 6.62 7.08
N SER A 31 7.30 7.82 6.75
CA SER A 31 6.52 8.11 5.54
C SER A 31 7.35 7.89 4.27
N ALA A 32 8.64 8.24 4.29
CA ALA A 32 9.55 8.00 3.16
C ALA A 32 9.75 6.49 2.92
N ILE A 33 9.83 5.69 4.00
CA ILE A 33 9.91 4.22 3.88
C ILE A 33 8.61 3.65 3.28
N VAL A 34 7.44 4.11 3.74
CA VAL A 34 6.16 3.68 3.16
C VAL A 34 6.10 3.98 1.66
N ARG A 35 6.59 5.15 1.25
CA ARG A 35 6.71 5.51 -0.17
C ARG A 35 7.65 4.59 -0.93
N LEU A 36 8.84 4.36 -0.40
CA LEU A 36 9.82 3.48 -1.02
C LEU A 36 9.25 2.06 -1.21
N LEU A 37 8.64 1.49 -0.17
CA LEU A 37 8.03 0.16 -0.24
C LEU A 37 6.87 0.09 -1.24
N SER A 38 6.03 1.12 -1.29
CA SER A 38 4.92 1.17 -2.26
C SER A 38 5.40 1.34 -3.68
N VAL A 39 6.44 2.13 -3.94
CA VAL A 39 7.07 2.23 -5.27
C VAL A 39 7.72 0.91 -5.69
N VAL A 40 8.45 0.26 -4.78
CA VAL A 40 9.02 -1.08 -5.05
C VAL A 40 7.92 -2.08 -5.40
N LEU A 41 6.82 -2.08 -4.65
CA LEU A 41 5.66 -2.93 -4.94
C LEU A 41 5.04 -2.62 -6.31
N LEU A 42 4.93 -1.34 -6.69
CA LEU A 42 4.45 -0.95 -8.02
C LEU A 42 5.34 -1.47 -9.13
N VAL A 43 6.66 -1.39 -8.97
CA VAL A 43 7.61 -1.89 -9.96
C VAL A 43 7.48 -3.40 -10.11
N ILE A 44 7.36 -4.13 -8.99
CA ILE A 44 7.14 -5.57 -9.00
C ILE A 44 5.82 -5.89 -9.71
N LEU A 45 4.73 -5.20 -9.38
CA LEU A 45 3.43 -5.39 -10.04
C LEU A 45 3.50 -5.06 -11.54
N ALA A 46 4.15 -3.97 -11.94
CA ALA A 46 4.31 -3.61 -13.34
C ALA A 46 5.06 -4.70 -14.12
N TYR A 47 6.18 -5.18 -13.56
CA TYR A 47 6.95 -6.27 -14.14
C TYR A 47 6.12 -7.56 -14.23
N TRP A 48 5.48 -7.97 -13.14
CA TRP A 48 4.67 -9.18 -13.09
C TRP A 48 3.49 -9.14 -14.06
N GLY A 49 2.80 -7.99 -14.11
CA GLY A 49 1.74 -7.71 -15.08
C GLY A 49 2.24 -7.82 -16.52
N SER A 50 3.42 -7.28 -16.85
CA SER A 50 3.99 -7.37 -18.20
C SER A 50 4.35 -8.79 -18.65
N VAL A 51 4.60 -9.70 -17.71
CA VAL A 51 4.97 -11.10 -18.01
C VAL A 51 3.74 -12.00 -18.13
N ILE A 52 2.71 -11.76 -17.31
CA ILE A 52 1.57 -12.70 -17.16
C ILE A 52 0.33 -12.22 -17.89
N LEU A 53 0.11 -10.91 -17.99
CA LEU A 53 -1.08 -10.38 -18.62
C LEU A 53 -0.83 -10.20 -20.11
N ASP A 54 -1.64 -10.89 -20.92
CA ASP A 54 -1.73 -10.55 -22.33
C ASP A 54 -2.53 -9.26 -22.48
N PHE A 55 -1.82 -8.13 -22.65
CA PHE A 55 -2.44 -6.83 -22.87
C PHE A 55 -3.00 -6.66 -24.29
N GLN A 56 -2.79 -7.62 -25.21
CA GLN A 56 -3.37 -7.56 -26.56
C GLN A 56 -4.87 -7.82 -26.55
N THR A 57 -5.38 -8.54 -25.54
CA THR A 57 -6.81 -8.77 -25.33
C THR A 57 -7.27 -8.08 -24.05
N LEU A 58 -8.30 -7.24 -24.14
CA LEU A 58 -8.90 -6.57 -22.97
C LEU A 58 -9.76 -7.57 -22.18
N ASN A 59 -9.10 -8.41 -21.39
CA ASN A 59 -9.75 -9.36 -20.50
C ASN A 59 -10.09 -8.72 -19.15
N ILE A 60 -11.15 -9.25 -18.51
CA ILE A 60 -11.60 -8.81 -17.17
C ILE A 60 -10.48 -8.85 -16.12
N PHE A 61 -9.54 -9.78 -16.27
CA PHE A 61 -8.35 -9.89 -15.42
C PHE A 61 -7.41 -8.69 -15.53
N ASN A 62 -7.18 -8.19 -16.74
CA ASN A 62 -6.34 -7.02 -16.98
C ASN A 62 -6.96 -5.79 -16.34
N ILE A 63 -8.28 -5.63 -16.49
CA ILE A 63 -9.04 -4.54 -15.88
C ILE A 63 -8.96 -4.63 -14.35
N TYR A 64 -9.17 -5.81 -13.77
CA TYR A 64 -9.08 -6.02 -12.32
C TYR A 64 -7.66 -5.76 -11.82
N PHE A 65 -6.63 -6.22 -12.53
CA PHE A 65 -5.25 -5.99 -12.15
C PHE A 65 -4.91 -4.51 -12.12
N VAL A 66 -5.29 -3.76 -13.15
CA VAL A 66 -5.01 -2.32 -13.22
C VAL A 66 -5.85 -1.53 -12.21
N CYS A 67 -7.17 -1.75 -12.16
CA CYS A 67 -8.08 -0.94 -11.33
C CYS A 67 -8.15 -1.39 -9.87
N GLY A 68 -8.00 -2.69 -9.58
CA GLY A 68 -8.10 -3.27 -8.24
C GLY A 68 -6.77 -3.38 -7.51
N LEU A 69 -5.65 -3.46 -8.24
CA LEU A 69 -4.31 -3.61 -7.64
C LEU A 69 -3.38 -2.45 -7.98
N PHE A 70 -3.12 -2.20 -9.26
CA PHE A 70 -2.08 -1.25 -9.67
C PHE A 70 -2.41 0.19 -9.28
N LEU A 71 -3.59 0.69 -9.68
CA LEU A 71 -4.06 2.05 -9.36
C LEU A 71 -4.17 2.29 -7.84
N PRO A 72 -4.75 1.38 -7.04
CA PRO A 72 -4.81 1.57 -5.59
C PRO A 72 -3.44 1.63 -4.92
N VAL A 73 -2.49 0.79 -5.32
CA VAL A 73 -1.12 0.85 -4.80
C VAL A 73 -0.43 2.16 -5.23
N ALA A 74 -0.69 2.63 -6.46
CA ALA A 74 -0.16 3.91 -6.95
C ALA A 74 -0.73 5.08 -6.14
N PHE A 75 -2.01 5.02 -5.81
CA PHE A 75 -2.67 6.01 -4.96
C PHE A 75 -2.09 6.03 -3.54
N ILE A 76 -1.77 4.87 -2.96
CA ILE A 76 -1.07 4.78 -1.66
C ILE A 76 0.30 5.45 -1.72
N SER A 77 1.07 5.21 -2.78
CA SER A 77 2.39 5.83 -2.97
C SER A 77 2.27 7.35 -3.04
N TYR A 78 1.30 7.88 -3.79
CA TYR A 78 1.03 9.32 -3.83
C TYR A 78 0.58 9.88 -2.48
N LEU A 79 -0.35 9.23 -1.79
CA LEU A 79 -0.88 9.70 -0.52
C LEU A 79 0.17 9.65 0.60
N SER A 80 1.14 8.73 0.51
CA SER A 80 2.27 8.66 1.44
C SER A 80 3.14 9.91 1.45
N ILE A 81 3.09 10.74 0.40
CA ILE A 81 3.77 12.04 0.36
C ILE A 81 3.15 13.01 1.36
N ARG A 82 1.83 12.91 1.53
CA ARG A 82 1.04 13.80 2.38
C ARG A 82 0.86 13.28 3.80
N LEU A 83 1.35 12.07 4.13
CA LEU A 83 1.25 11.45 5.47
C LEU A 83 1.70 12.35 6.62
N VAL A 84 2.72 13.17 6.38
CA VAL A 84 3.26 14.12 7.37
C VAL A 84 2.24 15.20 7.78
N LYS A 85 1.20 15.45 6.97
CA LYS A 85 0.17 16.47 7.18
C LYS A 85 -1.24 15.89 7.30
N LEU A 86 -1.40 14.57 7.18
CA LEU A 86 -2.71 13.96 7.06
C LEU A 86 -3.39 13.83 8.43
N LYS A 87 -4.49 14.55 8.61
CA LYS A 87 -5.49 14.32 9.66
C LYS A 87 -6.20 12.96 9.48
N ASN A 88 -6.06 12.33 8.30
CA ASN A 88 -6.76 11.12 7.87
C ASN A 88 -5.84 9.89 7.73
N ILE A 89 -4.81 9.72 8.58
CA ILE A 89 -3.97 8.50 8.58
C ILE A 89 -4.82 7.23 8.70
N ARG A 90 -5.89 7.30 9.50
CA ARG A 90 -6.91 6.24 9.64
C ARG A 90 -7.55 5.82 8.32
N PHE A 91 -7.83 6.77 7.43
CA PHE A 91 -8.36 6.45 6.09
C PHE A 91 -7.33 5.68 5.27
N LEU A 92 -6.05 6.09 5.31
CA LEU A 92 -5.00 5.36 4.59
C LEU A 92 -4.81 3.94 5.15
N GLN A 93 -4.92 3.77 6.47
CA GLN A 93 -4.85 2.46 7.11
C GLN A 93 -6.00 1.53 6.64
N GLN A 94 -7.23 2.04 6.59
CA GLN A 94 -8.39 1.32 6.06
C GLN A 94 -8.24 1.01 4.56
N TYR A 95 -7.77 1.98 3.78
CA TYR A 95 -7.54 1.81 2.35
C TYR A 95 -6.48 0.72 2.07
N LEU A 96 -5.38 0.71 2.84
CA LEU A 96 -4.38 -0.36 2.80
C LEU A 96 -4.99 -1.74 3.08
N LYS A 97 -5.92 -1.83 4.03
CA LYS A 97 -6.64 -3.08 4.33
C LYS A 97 -7.50 -3.53 3.14
N ALA A 98 -8.20 -2.61 2.49
CA ALA A 98 -8.99 -2.89 1.30
C ALA A 98 -8.12 -3.37 0.13
N VAL A 99 -6.97 -2.74 -0.11
CA VAL A 99 -6.02 -3.17 -1.16
C VAL A 99 -5.48 -4.58 -0.90
N MET A 100 -5.18 -4.92 0.36
CA MET A 100 -4.76 -6.29 0.71
C MET A 100 -5.86 -7.32 0.38
N ILE A 101 -7.12 -7.02 0.70
CA ILE A 101 -8.25 -7.90 0.38
C ILE A 101 -8.42 -8.04 -1.13
N SER A 102 -8.32 -6.94 -1.89
CA SER A 102 -8.39 -6.99 -3.36
C SER A 102 -7.28 -7.85 -3.96
N GLY A 103 -6.06 -7.77 -3.43
CA GLY A 103 -4.97 -8.66 -3.86
C GLY A 103 -5.23 -10.14 -3.58
N LEU A 104 -5.81 -10.47 -2.42
CA LEU A 104 -6.20 -11.85 -2.11
C LEU A 104 -7.29 -12.38 -3.07
N ILE A 105 -8.30 -11.54 -3.37
CA ILE A 105 -9.33 -11.88 -4.34
C ILE A 105 -8.71 -12.12 -5.72
N PHE A 106 -7.76 -11.27 -6.14
CA PHE A 106 -7.05 -11.45 -7.40
C PHE A 106 -6.34 -12.80 -7.47
N ILE A 107 -5.59 -13.17 -6.42
CA ILE A 107 -4.89 -14.47 -6.36
C ILE A 107 -5.90 -15.62 -6.42
N ALA A 108 -7.01 -15.53 -5.69
CA ALA A 108 -8.05 -16.56 -5.69
C ALA A 108 -8.69 -16.73 -7.08
N LEU A 109 -8.97 -15.62 -7.78
CA LEU A 109 -9.50 -15.65 -9.15
C LEU A 109 -8.48 -16.22 -10.14
N PHE A 110 -7.20 -15.88 -9.98
CA PHE A 110 -6.12 -16.37 -10.85
C PHE A 110 -5.85 -17.87 -10.64
N ALA A 111 -5.96 -18.39 -9.42
CA ALA A 111 -5.70 -19.79 -9.11
C ALA A 111 -6.74 -20.78 -9.69
N TRP A 112 -7.91 -20.29 -10.09
CA TRP A 112 -9.00 -21.09 -10.68
C TRP A 112 -8.97 -21.12 -12.22
N ILE A 113 -7.88 -20.65 -12.82
CA ILE A 113 -7.61 -20.59 -14.28
C ILE A 113 -6.39 -21.46 -14.58
#